data_AF-A0A6M8W3W3-F1
#
_entry.id   AF-A0A6M8W3W3-F1
#
_cell.length_a   1.000
_cell.length_b   1.000
_cell.length_c   1.000
_cell.angle_alpha   90.00
_cell.angle_beta   90.00
_cell.angle_gamma   90.00
#
_symmetry.space_group_name_H-M   'P 1'
#
loop_
_entity.id
_entity.type
_entity.pdbx_description
1 polymer ?
#
loop_
_entity_poly.entity_id
_entity_poly.type
_entity_poly.pdbx_seq_one_letter_code
_entity_poly.pdbx_strand_id
1 'polypeptide(L)'
;MLLLLGAGSLGALTSCGPVKAPRVSLGGSAQPRLVPTASRVDVVPGRTLVTPVRVDGPISGAAKPQLSLADGRDVDASLVWIGVEPDVRSWSSWLPAFERWVVSPASDGAIPTSLGAWHLVAALPADAGTQPLELHGRSIAVNWLADPDTLRPSNAPGAWEPWRLRDDSPQPDAQLLAPEWRSPLRLWHARLVTTSLGRPTATPGIWQVRGDSGVLDRLAELIEARWRVGLARLWYADEAVCRRLLATLGRTVEITPGTHAPAWPTDPSALDSLLIDLLDPRLKGRALAVRASAWVEAMPQTAVWVEDDAAELLGDASEPLVRIRAAGLGESPELVWVSGAGDYRVGEPRALEPGGVVEVAVPAAAGRSVTGGRGFTVRCGVQAKSVAARELYAIRPPGLRCGPLYLDWTLAAWAASQPGAGDLTGPEYSAVVLLYKDTSGAGTSGWAAFIECAAPAPAPSPAPAAPSTGDGGVGRG
;
A
#
# COMPACT_ATOMS: atom_id res chain seq x y z
N MET A 1 -5.52 3.20 4.91
CA MET A 1 -5.55 3.94 6.18
C MET A 1 -5.42 5.43 5.84
N LEU A 2 -6.40 6.32 5.87
CA LEU A 2 -7.81 6.31 6.27
C LEU A 2 -8.10 5.48 7.52
N LEU A 3 -7.88 6.14 8.65
CA LEU A 3 -8.06 5.66 10.02
C LEU A 3 -9.31 4.78 10.18
N LEU A 4 -9.11 3.48 10.37
CA LEU A 4 -10.05 2.61 11.07
C LEU A 4 -9.56 2.51 12.52
N LEU A 5 -10.23 3.24 13.43
CA LEU A 5 -10.09 3.00 14.86
C LEU A 5 -11.02 1.85 15.27
N GLY A 6 -10.45 0.93 16.05
CA GLY A 6 -11.02 -0.35 16.41
C GLY A 6 -12.29 -0.29 17.25
N ALA A 7 -13.06 -1.36 17.14
CA ALA A 7 -14.19 -1.69 17.99
C ALA A 7 -13.72 -1.97 19.43
N GLY A 8 -14.30 -1.24 20.39
CA GLY A 8 -14.11 -1.47 21.82
C GLY A 8 -15.44 -1.29 22.56
N SER A 9 -15.93 -2.40 23.12
CA SER A 9 -16.93 -2.54 24.19
C SER A 9 -18.29 -1.82 24.05
N LEU A 10 -19.30 -2.56 23.57
CA LEU A 10 -20.70 -2.30 23.88
C LEU A 10 -21.00 -2.76 25.31
N GLY A 11 -21.25 -1.81 26.21
CA GLY A 11 -21.74 -2.05 27.57
C GLY A 11 -22.84 -1.06 27.92
N ALA A 12 -24.06 -1.59 28.06
CA ALA A 12 -25.24 -1.05 28.75
C ALA A 12 -25.74 0.37 28.38
N LEU A 13 -26.77 0.44 27.53
CA LEU A 13 -27.70 1.57 27.43
C LEU A 13 -28.72 1.51 28.57
N THR A 14 -28.70 2.49 29.47
CA THR A 14 -29.83 2.83 30.34
C THR A 14 -30.51 4.11 29.85
N SER A 15 -31.75 3.97 29.36
CA SER A 15 -32.89 4.90 29.51
C SER A 15 -32.61 6.42 29.52
N CYS A 16 -32.89 7.11 28.39
CA CYS A 16 -33.07 8.56 28.34
C CYS A 16 -34.53 8.96 28.68
N GLY A 17 -34.71 9.80 29.71
CA GLY A 17 -35.91 10.63 29.86
C GLY A 17 -35.77 11.96 29.09
N PRO A 18 -36.87 12.68 28.78
CA PRO A 18 -36.81 13.88 27.95
C PRO A 18 -36.26 15.07 28.77
N VAL A 19 -35.08 15.58 28.38
CA VAL A 19 -34.53 16.84 28.91
C VAL A 19 -34.97 17.98 28.01
N LYS A 20 -35.60 19.00 28.61
CA LYS A 20 -35.98 20.28 28.00
C LYS A 20 -34.79 20.92 27.28
N ALA A 21 -34.95 21.22 25.99
CA ALA A 21 -33.97 21.96 25.21
C ALA A 21 -33.78 23.39 25.77
N PRO A 22 -32.54 23.83 26.08
CA PRO A 22 -32.27 25.23 26.33
C PRO A 22 -32.27 25.98 24.98
N ARG A 23 -32.94 27.13 24.94
CA ARG A 23 -32.85 28.09 23.84
C ARG A 23 -31.39 28.55 23.73
N VAL A 24 -30.69 28.14 22.68
CA VAL A 24 -29.37 28.65 22.33
C VAL A 24 -29.55 29.93 21.49
N SER A 25 -28.91 31.01 21.91
CA SER A 25 -28.83 32.25 21.15
C SER A 25 -28.04 32.03 19.85
N LEU A 26 -28.65 32.34 18.71
CA LEU A 26 -27.98 32.49 17.42
C LEU A 26 -27.19 33.81 17.44
N GLY A 27 -25.90 33.75 17.79
CA GLY A 27 -25.04 34.94 17.87
C GLY A 27 -23.59 34.57 18.08
N GLY A 28 -22.86 34.33 16.99
CA GLY A 28 -21.43 34.04 16.96
C GLY A 28 -21.14 32.83 16.06
N SER A 29 -20.61 33.05 14.86
CA SER A 29 -20.03 31.97 14.06
C SER A 29 -18.80 31.45 14.78
N ALA A 30 -18.98 30.47 15.66
CA ALA A 30 -17.87 29.79 16.30
C ALA A 30 -17.01 29.16 15.19
N GLN A 31 -15.79 29.64 15.01
CA GLN A 31 -14.86 29.05 14.06
C GLN A 31 -14.65 27.56 14.42
N PRO A 32 -14.54 26.67 13.42
CA PRO A 32 -14.25 25.27 13.66
C PRO A 32 -12.92 25.16 14.39
N ARG A 33 -12.89 24.37 15.47
CA ARG A 33 -11.65 24.08 16.19
C ARG A 33 -10.90 22.99 15.43
N LEU A 34 -9.71 23.32 14.95
CA LEU A 34 -8.82 22.39 14.27
C LEU A 34 -7.85 21.75 15.29
N VAL A 35 -7.74 20.43 15.25
CA VAL A 35 -6.85 19.66 16.14
C VAL A 35 -5.98 18.74 15.27
N PRO A 36 -4.65 18.91 15.25
CA PRO A 36 -3.75 17.98 14.56
C PRO A 36 -4.00 16.55 15.03
N THR A 37 -4.08 15.62 14.08
CA THR A 37 -4.24 14.18 14.39
C THR A 37 -2.91 13.54 14.77
N ALA A 38 -1.81 14.06 14.23
CA ALA A 38 -0.46 13.66 14.59
C ALA A 38 -0.01 14.33 15.90
N SER A 39 0.70 13.60 16.74
CA SER A 39 1.31 14.13 17.97
C SER A 39 2.45 15.13 17.70
N ARG A 40 3.03 15.09 16.50
CA ARG A 40 4.10 15.96 16.01
C ARG A 40 3.98 16.11 14.50
N VAL A 41 4.34 17.28 13.99
CA VAL A 41 4.44 17.56 12.55
C VAL A 41 5.91 17.66 12.16
N ASP A 42 6.35 16.85 11.19
CA ASP A 42 7.69 16.97 10.61
C ASP A 42 7.62 17.80 9.33
N VAL A 43 8.36 18.90 9.25
CA VAL A 43 8.28 19.82 8.10
C VAL A 43 9.62 20.48 7.81
N VAL A 44 9.87 20.76 6.53
CA VAL A 44 11.07 21.49 6.06
C VAL A 44 10.73 22.98 5.95
N PRO A 45 11.55 23.89 6.51
CA PRO A 45 11.36 25.33 6.34
C PRO A 45 11.27 25.73 4.86
N GLY A 46 10.39 26.67 4.53
CA GLY A 46 10.20 27.13 3.15
C GLY A 46 9.38 26.19 2.26
N ARG A 47 8.94 25.03 2.78
CA ARG A 47 8.05 24.10 2.06
C ARG A 47 6.62 24.17 2.59
N THR A 48 5.68 23.72 1.77
CA THR A 48 4.28 23.62 2.15
C THR A 48 4.09 22.51 3.18
N LEU A 49 3.50 22.87 4.32
CA LEU A 49 2.95 21.92 5.27
C LEU A 49 1.65 21.34 4.72
N VAL A 50 1.52 20.02 4.75
CA VAL A 50 0.25 19.30 4.55
C VAL A 50 0.10 18.32 5.71
N THR A 51 -0.85 18.54 6.62
CA THR A 51 -1.02 17.70 7.80
C THR A 51 -2.49 17.39 8.11
N PRO A 52 -2.84 16.13 8.43
CA PRO A 52 -4.21 15.77 8.75
C PRO A 52 -4.67 16.37 10.08
N VAL A 53 -5.86 16.96 10.08
CA VAL A 53 -6.50 17.59 11.23
C VAL A 53 -7.90 17.02 11.45
N ARG A 54 -8.30 16.91 12.71
CA ARG A 54 -9.69 16.73 13.11
C ARG A 54 -10.35 18.09 13.22
N VAL A 55 -11.58 18.19 12.71
CA VAL A 55 -12.37 19.41 12.75
C VAL A 55 -13.49 19.25 13.76
N ASP A 56 -13.48 20.06 14.81
CA ASP A 56 -14.51 20.10 15.85
C ASP A 56 -15.38 21.35 15.67
N GLY A 57 -16.64 21.15 15.26
CA GLY A 57 -17.60 22.24 15.03
C GLY A 57 -17.95 22.47 13.55
N PRO A 58 -18.76 23.49 13.24
CA PRO A 58 -19.23 23.74 11.88
C PRO A 58 -18.10 24.22 10.97
N ILE A 59 -17.99 23.61 9.79
CA ILE A 59 -17.07 24.05 8.75
C ILE A 59 -17.69 25.25 8.03
N SER A 60 -16.97 26.37 8.06
CA SER A 60 -17.31 27.59 7.33
C SER A 60 -16.25 27.82 6.26
N GLY A 61 -16.62 27.75 4.97
CA GLY A 61 -15.72 27.95 3.84
C GLY A 61 -15.13 29.36 3.76
N ALA A 62 -15.78 30.34 4.40
CA ALA A 62 -15.27 31.72 4.49
C ALA A 62 -14.19 31.92 5.57
N ALA A 63 -14.06 30.99 6.54
CA ALA A 63 -13.15 31.17 7.68
C ALA A 63 -11.80 30.51 7.39
N LYS A 64 -10.77 31.32 7.14
CA LYS A 64 -9.40 30.81 7.06
C LYS A 64 -8.94 30.27 8.43
N PRO A 65 -8.26 29.11 8.48
CA PRO A 65 -7.56 28.65 9.68
C PRO A 65 -6.61 29.74 10.21
N GLN A 66 -6.62 29.96 11.51
CA GLN A 66 -5.67 30.87 12.16
C GLN A 66 -4.40 30.09 12.52
N LEU A 67 -3.38 30.21 11.68
CA LEU A 67 -2.06 29.64 11.91
C LEU A 67 -1.04 30.77 11.99
N SER A 68 -0.24 30.78 13.06
CA SER A 68 0.83 31.75 13.25
C SER A 68 2.11 31.05 13.71
N LEU A 69 3.24 31.75 13.55
CA LEU A 69 4.48 31.40 14.23
C LEU A 69 4.46 32.00 15.64
N ALA A 70 5.24 31.44 16.57
CA ALA A 70 5.36 31.98 17.93
C ALA A 70 5.92 33.42 18.00
N ASP A 71 6.55 33.90 16.92
CA ASP A 71 6.98 35.29 16.76
C ASP A 71 5.85 36.25 16.36
N GLY A 72 4.62 35.74 16.23
CA GLY A 72 3.41 36.50 15.91
C GLY A 72 3.13 36.68 14.42
N ARG A 73 3.97 36.15 13.52
CA ARG A 73 3.70 36.21 12.08
C ARG A 73 2.58 35.25 11.69
N ASP A 74 1.59 35.76 10.99
CA ASP A 74 0.53 34.95 10.38
C ASP A 74 1.08 34.12 9.21
N VAL A 75 0.62 32.88 9.12
CA VAL A 75 0.95 31.93 8.06
C VAL A 75 -0.30 31.69 7.23
N ASP A 76 -0.21 31.89 5.90
CA ASP A 76 -1.35 31.60 5.01
C ASP A 76 -1.64 30.10 5.03
N ALA A 77 -2.83 29.78 5.53
CA ALA A 77 -3.28 28.43 5.74
C ALA A 77 -4.68 28.24 5.15
N SER A 78 -4.93 27.03 4.66
CA SER A 78 -6.20 26.61 4.10
C SER A 78 -6.57 25.24 4.64
N LEU A 79 -7.87 24.98 4.69
CA LEU A 79 -8.43 23.69 5.09
C LEU A 79 -8.95 22.98 3.84
N VAL A 80 -8.41 21.80 3.55
CA VAL A 80 -8.77 21.03 2.36
C VAL A 80 -9.10 19.59 2.75
N TRP A 81 -10.11 19.02 2.12
CA TRP A 81 -10.37 17.59 2.18
C TRP A 81 -9.47 16.90 1.18
N ILE A 82 -8.68 15.93 1.64
CA ILE A 82 -7.95 15.00 0.78
C ILE A 82 -8.58 13.64 1.01
N GLY A 83 -9.17 13.09 -0.05
CA GLY A 83 -9.82 11.80 -0.01
C GLY A 83 -9.64 11.03 -1.30
N VAL A 84 -10.24 9.85 -1.31
CA VAL A 84 -10.14 8.84 -2.35
C VAL A 84 -11.53 8.30 -2.66
N GLU A 85 -11.79 8.11 -3.93
CA GLU A 85 -12.98 7.44 -4.44
C GLU A 85 -12.54 6.10 -5.06
N PRO A 86 -13.26 5.00 -4.77
CA PRO A 86 -12.91 3.71 -5.35
C PRO A 86 -12.96 3.80 -6.87
N ASP A 87 -11.86 3.41 -7.52
CA ASP A 87 -11.89 3.19 -8.96
C ASP A 87 -12.58 1.85 -9.20
N VAL A 88 -13.82 1.91 -9.70
CA VAL A 88 -14.66 0.73 -9.95
C VAL A 88 -14.08 -0.19 -11.05
N ARG A 89 -12.96 0.20 -11.68
CA ARG A 89 -12.32 -0.50 -12.78
C ARG A 89 -11.07 -1.31 -12.41
N SER A 90 -10.53 -1.21 -11.19
CA SER A 90 -9.31 -1.94 -10.82
C SER A 90 -9.63 -3.10 -9.86
N TRP A 91 -9.87 -4.29 -10.41
CA TRP A 91 -10.22 -5.47 -9.58
C TRP A 91 -9.05 -6.39 -9.25
N SER A 92 -7.89 -6.18 -9.86
CA SER A 92 -6.68 -6.80 -9.37
C SER A 92 -5.46 -5.99 -9.73
N SER A 93 -4.73 -5.62 -8.70
CA SER A 93 -3.39 -5.08 -8.86
C SER A 93 -2.48 -5.76 -7.84
N TRP A 94 -1.34 -6.24 -8.34
CA TRP A 94 -0.23 -6.76 -7.54
C TRP A 94 0.12 -5.83 -6.36
N LEU A 95 0.02 -4.52 -6.59
CA LEU A 95 0.14 -3.49 -5.57
C LEU A 95 -1.24 -2.96 -5.14
N PRO A 96 -1.37 -2.32 -3.96
CA PRO A 96 -2.62 -1.71 -3.56
C PRO A 96 -3.19 -0.80 -4.65
N ALA A 97 -4.49 -0.95 -4.93
CA ALA A 97 -5.17 -0.21 -6.00
C ALA A 97 -4.91 1.30 -5.92
N PHE A 98 -4.96 1.95 -7.08
CA PHE A 98 -5.00 3.40 -7.14
C PHE A 98 -6.47 3.82 -7.08
N GLU A 99 -6.77 4.75 -6.21
CA GLU A 99 -8.08 5.35 -6.10
C GLU A 99 -8.06 6.70 -6.83
N ARG A 100 -9.23 7.16 -7.28
CA ARG A 100 -9.34 8.52 -7.80
C ARG A 100 -9.20 9.49 -6.63
N TRP A 101 -8.25 10.41 -6.70
CA TRP A 101 -8.06 11.40 -5.64
C TRP A 101 -9.11 12.50 -5.71
N VAL A 102 -9.55 12.95 -4.55
CA VAL A 102 -10.45 14.08 -4.38
C VAL A 102 -9.74 15.09 -3.51
N VAL A 103 -9.55 16.29 -4.04
CA VAL A 103 -9.12 17.45 -3.27
C VAL A 103 -10.25 18.46 -3.31
N SER A 104 -10.79 18.83 -2.15
CA SER A 104 -11.92 19.76 -2.10
C SER A 104 -11.68 20.79 -0.99
N PRO A 105 -11.68 22.10 -1.30
CA PRO A 105 -11.54 23.11 -0.27
C PRO A 105 -12.71 23.03 0.70
N ALA A 106 -12.48 23.45 1.95
CA ALA A 106 -13.56 23.61 2.91
C ALA A 106 -14.65 24.55 2.36
N SER A 107 -15.89 24.07 2.38
CA SER A 107 -17.08 24.83 1.97
C SER A 107 -18.17 24.63 3.02
N ASP A 108 -19.09 25.59 3.11
CA ASP A 108 -20.11 25.62 4.16
C ASP A 108 -20.92 24.32 4.20
N GLY A 109 -20.84 23.60 5.33
CA GLY A 109 -21.69 22.44 5.62
C GLY A 109 -21.44 21.16 4.82
N ALA A 110 -20.41 21.10 3.96
CA ALA A 110 -20.14 19.93 3.14
C ALA A 110 -18.91 19.14 3.62
N ILE A 111 -19.14 17.93 4.15
CA ILE A 111 -18.11 16.88 4.20
C ILE A 111 -18.23 16.10 2.89
N PRO A 112 -17.17 16.01 2.07
CA PRO A 112 -17.23 15.20 0.86
C PRO A 112 -17.57 13.73 1.18
N THR A 113 -18.29 13.07 0.28
CA THR A 113 -18.73 11.67 0.45
C THR A 113 -17.61 10.65 0.23
N SER A 114 -16.44 11.09 -0.25
CA SER A 114 -15.28 10.23 -0.44
C SER A 114 -14.69 9.81 0.90
N LEU A 115 -13.98 8.67 0.93
CA LEU A 115 -13.20 8.31 2.11
C LEU A 115 -12.01 9.27 2.17
N GLY A 116 -11.88 10.06 3.23
CA GLY A 116 -10.85 11.09 3.30
C GLY A 116 -10.65 11.66 4.70
N ALA A 117 -9.78 12.65 4.79
CA ALA A 117 -9.58 13.43 6.00
C ALA A 117 -9.35 14.90 5.65
N TRP A 118 -9.70 15.77 6.59
CA TRP A 118 -9.33 17.18 6.53
C TRP A 118 -7.84 17.35 6.75
N HIS A 119 -7.23 18.21 5.94
CA HIS A 119 -5.83 18.57 6.01
C HIS A 119 -5.68 20.08 6.11
N LEU A 120 -4.79 20.51 7.00
CA LEU A 120 -4.29 21.87 7.03
C LEU A 120 -3.15 21.97 6.02
N VAL A 121 -3.28 22.90 5.06
CA VAL A 121 -2.26 23.22 4.06
C VAL A 121 -1.76 24.62 4.32
N ALA A 122 -0.47 24.78 4.57
CA ALA A 122 0.12 26.08 4.91
C ALA A 122 1.48 26.30 4.25
N ALA A 123 1.71 27.48 3.69
CA ALA A 123 2.99 27.85 3.12
C ALA A 123 3.91 28.40 4.22
N LEU A 124 4.89 27.61 4.66
CA LEU A 124 5.77 28.01 5.74
C LEU A 124 6.93 28.89 5.23
N PRO A 125 7.27 29.99 5.91
CA PRO A 125 8.45 30.79 5.58
C PRO A 125 9.76 29.98 5.67
N ALA A 126 10.75 30.34 4.86
CA ALA A 126 12.07 29.68 4.85
C ALA A 126 12.87 29.88 6.15
N ASP A 127 12.61 30.99 6.85
CA ASP A 127 13.24 31.37 8.11
C ASP A 127 12.47 30.87 9.35
N ALA A 128 11.40 30.09 9.16
CA ALA A 128 10.57 29.58 10.26
C ALA A 128 11.25 28.50 11.13
N GLY A 129 12.42 27.97 10.71
CA GLY A 129 13.05 26.71 11.16
C GLY A 129 13.43 26.55 12.64
N THR A 130 12.97 27.42 13.53
CA THR A 130 13.16 27.32 15.00
C THR A 130 11.91 27.71 15.79
N GLN A 131 10.88 28.23 15.12
CA GLN A 131 9.70 28.78 15.77
C GLN A 131 8.62 27.70 15.95
N PRO A 132 7.98 27.60 17.12
CA PRO A 132 6.75 26.81 17.25
C PRO A 132 5.66 27.34 16.29
N LEU A 133 4.82 26.43 15.80
CA LEU A 133 3.57 26.79 15.11
C LEU A 133 2.44 26.87 16.13
N GLU A 134 1.59 27.88 16.01
CA GLU A 134 0.41 28.07 16.83
C GLU A 134 -0.84 28.02 15.96
N LEU A 135 -1.75 27.09 16.28
CA LEU A 135 -3.03 26.93 15.59
C LEU A 135 -4.15 27.29 16.56
N HIS A 136 -4.91 28.34 16.25
CA HIS A 136 -5.91 28.92 17.15
C HIS A 136 -5.36 29.18 18.57
N GLY A 137 -4.15 29.75 18.66
CA GLY A 137 -3.47 30.08 19.91
C GLY A 137 -2.96 28.87 20.70
N ARG A 138 -2.88 27.69 20.08
CA ARG A 138 -2.31 26.47 20.69
C ARG A 138 -1.06 26.04 19.97
N SER A 139 0.01 25.83 20.72
CA SER A 139 1.27 25.32 20.16
C SER A 139 1.09 23.90 19.62
N ILE A 140 1.55 23.70 18.39
CA ILE A 140 1.72 22.41 17.73
C ILE A 140 3.17 21.99 17.92
N ALA A 141 3.40 20.72 18.28
CA ALA A 141 4.74 20.17 18.29
C ALA A 141 5.28 20.04 16.86
N VAL A 142 6.31 20.83 16.53
CA VAL A 142 6.94 20.84 15.21
C VAL A 142 8.37 20.30 15.32
N ASN A 143 8.72 19.41 14.40
CA ASN A 143 10.08 18.98 14.15
C ASN A 143 10.55 19.61 12.83
N TRP A 144 11.35 20.67 12.96
CA TRP A 144 11.94 21.35 11.81
C TRP A 144 13.05 20.49 11.23
N LEU A 145 12.80 19.95 10.05
CA LEU A 145 13.75 19.14 9.31
C LEU A 145 14.72 20.03 8.55
N ALA A 146 15.98 19.63 8.48
CA ALA A 146 16.94 20.27 7.60
C ALA A 146 16.52 20.11 6.13
N ASP A 147 16.86 21.09 5.28
CA ASP A 147 16.57 21.00 3.85
C ASP A 147 17.34 19.82 3.25
N PRO A 148 16.65 18.81 2.67
CA PRO A 148 17.30 17.62 2.12
C PRO A 148 18.33 17.92 1.03
N ASP A 149 18.24 19.07 0.35
CA ASP A 149 19.22 19.48 -0.67
C ASP A 149 20.52 20.05 -0.05
N THR A 150 20.51 20.35 1.26
CA THR A 150 21.66 20.91 2.00
C THR A 150 22.33 19.92 2.95
N LEU A 151 21.77 18.71 3.09
CA LEU A 151 22.22 17.70 4.05
C LEU A 151 23.63 17.12 3.80
N ARG A 152 24.28 17.49 2.70
CA ARG A 152 25.57 16.92 2.29
C ARG A 152 26.68 17.30 3.28
N PRO A 153 27.45 16.32 3.80
CA PRO A 153 28.56 16.62 4.68
C PRO A 153 29.70 17.28 3.90
N SER A 154 30.33 18.29 4.51
CA SER A 154 31.45 19.04 3.91
C SER A 154 32.63 18.16 3.51
N ASN A 155 32.78 16.99 4.15
CA ASN A 155 33.90 16.06 3.96
C ASN A 155 33.49 14.74 3.29
N ALA A 156 32.33 14.67 2.63
CA ALA A 156 31.87 13.41 2.03
C ALA A 156 32.76 13.01 0.83
N PRO A 157 33.50 11.89 0.88
CA PRO A 157 34.22 11.40 -0.28
C PRO A 157 33.22 10.80 -1.29
N GLY A 158 33.30 11.20 -2.56
CA GLY A 158 32.46 10.66 -3.63
C GLY A 158 31.03 11.23 -3.71
N ALA A 159 30.14 10.49 -4.38
CA ALA A 159 28.72 10.81 -4.54
C ALA A 159 27.95 10.46 -3.24
N TRP A 160 27.80 11.43 -2.36
CA TRP A 160 26.98 11.31 -1.16
C TRP A 160 25.49 11.29 -1.55
N GLU A 161 24.91 10.10 -1.65
CA GLU A 161 23.52 9.90 -2.07
C GLU A 161 22.88 8.79 -1.22
N PRO A 162 22.55 9.05 0.06
CA PRO A 162 22.06 8.04 1.02
C PRO A 162 20.63 7.55 0.74
N TRP A 163 20.12 7.88 -0.45
CA TRP A 163 18.79 7.56 -0.95
C TRP A 163 18.85 7.00 -2.38
N ARG A 164 20.04 6.61 -2.83
CA ARG A 164 20.27 5.94 -4.11
C ARG A 164 20.44 4.44 -3.87
N LEU A 165 19.69 3.64 -4.61
CA LEU A 165 19.94 2.21 -4.68
C LEU A 165 21.27 1.94 -5.40
N ARG A 166 21.78 0.71 -5.30
CA ARG A 166 22.99 0.36 -6.05
C ARG A 166 22.70 0.40 -7.55
N ASP A 167 23.67 0.79 -8.35
CA ASP A 167 23.51 0.90 -9.82
C ASP A 167 23.19 -0.45 -10.49
N ASP A 168 23.55 -1.57 -9.85
CA ASP A 168 23.25 -2.95 -10.28
C ASP A 168 21.90 -3.48 -9.76
N SER A 169 21.10 -2.66 -9.08
CA SER A 169 19.81 -3.10 -8.55
C SER A 169 18.81 -3.31 -9.70
N PRO A 170 18.19 -4.50 -9.82
CA PRO A 170 17.21 -4.76 -10.87
C PRO A 170 15.98 -3.88 -10.70
N GLN A 171 15.57 -3.21 -11.78
CA GLN A 171 14.38 -2.37 -11.80
C GLN A 171 13.13 -3.21 -12.03
N PRO A 172 12.02 -2.93 -11.31
CA PRO A 172 10.77 -3.62 -11.53
C PRO A 172 10.14 -3.19 -12.86
N ASP A 173 9.31 -4.06 -13.43
CA ASP A 173 8.54 -3.73 -14.64
C ASP A 173 7.69 -2.47 -14.42
N ALA A 174 7.74 -1.54 -15.38
CA ALA A 174 7.05 -0.26 -15.30
C ALA A 174 5.53 -0.40 -15.15
N GLN A 175 4.92 -1.45 -15.70
CA GLN A 175 3.49 -1.71 -15.58
C GLN A 175 3.10 -2.06 -14.15
N LEU A 176 3.96 -2.80 -13.43
CA LEU A 176 3.74 -3.18 -12.04
C LEU A 176 3.85 -1.98 -11.08
N LEU A 177 4.59 -0.94 -11.47
CA LEU A 177 4.77 0.29 -10.70
C LEU A 177 3.62 1.31 -10.83
N ALA A 178 2.70 1.13 -11.79
CA ALA A 178 1.69 2.14 -12.09
C ALA A 178 0.85 2.61 -10.87
N PRO A 179 0.48 1.74 -9.90
CA PRO A 179 -0.23 2.18 -8.69
C PRO A 179 0.60 3.08 -7.76
N GLU A 180 1.92 2.92 -7.72
CA GLU A 180 2.80 3.75 -6.88
C GLU A 180 2.97 5.16 -7.47
N TRP A 181 3.13 5.25 -8.80
CA TRP A 181 3.21 6.53 -9.52
C TRP A 181 1.96 7.39 -9.39
N ARG A 182 0.80 6.78 -9.14
CA ARG A 182 -0.51 7.45 -9.03
C ARG A 182 -0.92 7.78 -7.59
N SER A 183 -0.08 7.47 -6.60
CA SER A 183 -0.37 7.73 -5.20
C SER A 183 0.63 8.75 -4.63
N PRO A 184 0.21 9.95 -4.18
CA PRO A 184 1.11 10.92 -3.55
C PRO A 184 1.77 10.39 -2.28
N LEU A 185 1.16 9.40 -1.62
CA LEU A 185 1.72 8.74 -0.45
C LEU A 185 2.84 7.74 -0.78
N ARG A 186 2.87 7.24 -2.03
CA ARG A 186 3.75 6.14 -2.46
C ARG A 186 4.66 6.49 -3.64
N LEU A 187 4.49 7.68 -4.24
CA LEU A 187 5.31 8.15 -5.35
C LEU A 187 6.82 8.08 -5.03
N TRP A 188 7.19 8.38 -3.80
CA TRP A 188 8.58 8.27 -3.34
C TRP A 188 9.14 6.85 -3.55
N HIS A 189 8.34 5.79 -3.37
CA HIS A 189 8.79 4.41 -3.51
C HIS A 189 9.07 4.07 -4.98
N ALA A 190 8.18 4.49 -5.89
CA ALA A 190 8.40 4.37 -7.32
C ALA A 190 9.66 5.13 -7.77
N ARG A 191 9.86 6.35 -7.26
CA ARG A 191 11.07 7.15 -7.53
C ARG A 191 12.32 6.48 -6.97
N LEU A 192 12.27 5.94 -5.76
CA LEU A 192 13.40 5.26 -5.14
C LEU A 192 13.97 4.17 -6.06
N VAL A 193 13.10 3.35 -6.66
CA VAL A 193 13.53 2.19 -7.48
C VAL A 193 13.82 2.51 -8.95
N THR A 194 13.38 3.66 -9.45
CA THR A 194 13.56 4.03 -10.87
C THR A 194 14.55 5.17 -11.07
N THR A 195 14.40 6.25 -10.32
CA THR A 195 15.14 7.50 -10.49
C THR A 195 15.98 7.88 -9.27
N SER A 196 15.92 7.07 -8.19
CA SER A 196 16.34 7.42 -6.83
C SER A 196 15.60 8.63 -6.25
N LEU A 197 15.69 8.86 -4.92
CA LEU A 197 15.09 10.05 -4.28
C LEU A 197 15.99 11.28 -4.48
N GLY A 198 16.13 11.73 -5.72
CA GLY A 198 16.98 12.86 -6.09
C GLY A 198 16.42 14.22 -5.71
N ARG A 199 17.06 15.29 -6.22
CA ARG A 199 16.44 16.61 -6.23
C ARG A 199 15.08 16.48 -6.94
N PRO A 200 13.97 17.02 -6.39
CA PRO A 200 12.67 16.87 -7.03
C PRO A 200 12.78 17.43 -8.45
N THR A 201 12.81 16.56 -9.46
CA THR A 201 12.41 17.01 -10.78
C THR A 201 10.93 17.32 -10.63
N ALA A 202 10.51 18.50 -11.08
CA ALA A 202 9.11 18.92 -11.10
C ALA A 202 8.30 18.07 -12.09
N THR A 203 8.45 16.75 -12.04
CA THR A 203 7.58 15.77 -12.67
C THR A 203 6.32 15.80 -11.81
N PRO A 204 5.25 16.49 -12.26
CA PRO A 204 3.99 16.45 -11.54
C PRO A 204 3.56 14.99 -11.47
N GLY A 205 2.97 14.55 -10.37
CA GLY A 205 2.50 13.18 -10.36
C GLY A 205 1.39 12.98 -11.37
N ILE A 206 1.26 11.76 -11.86
CA ILE A 206 0.27 11.37 -12.88
C ILE A 206 -1.08 11.05 -12.23
N TRP A 207 -1.54 11.95 -11.35
CA TRP A 207 -2.74 11.75 -10.55
C TRP A 207 -4.00 11.88 -11.40
N GLN A 208 -4.96 11.00 -11.16
CA GLN A 208 -6.35 11.27 -11.54
C GLN A 208 -7.03 11.96 -10.36
N VAL A 209 -7.24 13.28 -10.46
CA VAL A 209 -7.78 14.08 -9.36
C VAL A 209 -9.06 14.82 -9.76
N ARG A 210 -10.01 14.90 -8.82
CA ARG A 210 -11.08 15.90 -8.83
C ARG A 210 -10.68 17.04 -7.89
N GLY A 211 -10.42 18.22 -8.44
CA GLY A 211 -10.01 19.40 -7.68
C GLY A 211 -8.57 19.82 -7.94
N ASP A 212 -7.91 20.40 -6.92
CA ASP A 212 -6.56 20.95 -7.02
C ASP A 212 -5.48 19.85 -6.92
N SER A 213 -4.80 19.57 -8.02
CA SER A 213 -3.67 18.63 -8.07
C SER A 213 -2.44 19.12 -7.31
N GLY A 214 -2.26 20.45 -7.19
CA GLY A 214 -1.07 21.05 -6.59
C GLY A 214 -0.90 20.68 -5.12
N VAL A 215 -2.02 20.51 -4.38
CA VAL A 215 -1.98 20.03 -3.00
C VAL A 215 -1.38 18.62 -2.90
N LEU A 216 -1.68 17.73 -3.85
CA LEU A 216 -1.14 16.37 -3.87
C LEU A 216 0.35 16.36 -4.22
N ASP A 217 0.79 17.23 -5.14
CA ASP A 217 2.20 17.40 -5.45
C ASP A 217 2.98 17.87 -4.20
N ARG A 218 2.45 18.85 -3.45
CA ARG A 218 3.07 19.30 -2.19
C ARG A 218 3.11 18.23 -1.12
N LEU A 219 2.06 17.41 -1.01
CA LEU A 219 2.04 16.27 -0.11
C LEU A 219 3.12 15.25 -0.47
N ALA A 220 3.25 14.90 -1.75
CA ALA A 220 4.27 13.97 -2.23
C ALA A 220 5.69 14.52 -2.01
N GLU A 221 5.92 15.80 -2.30
CA GLU A 221 7.19 16.50 -2.03
C GLU A 221 7.57 16.47 -0.54
N LEU A 222 6.60 16.66 0.35
CA LEU A 222 6.82 16.61 1.80
C LEU A 222 7.19 15.19 2.26
N ILE A 223 6.48 14.17 1.79
CA ILE A 223 6.77 12.76 2.13
C ILE A 223 8.15 12.36 1.63
N GLU A 224 8.51 12.72 0.39
CA GLU A 224 9.83 12.44 -0.17
C GLU A 224 10.95 13.15 0.63
N ALA A 225 10.73 14.42 0.99
CA ALA A 225 11.69 15.16 1.82
C ALA A 225 11.92 14.51 3.19
N ARG A 226 10.83 14.04 3.83
CA ARG A 226 10.87 13.29 5.09
C ARG A 226 11.71 12.02 4.96
N TRP A 227 11.52 11.23 3.90
CA TRP A 227 12.34 10.05 3.64
C TRP A 227 13.81 10.39 3.41
N ARG A 228 14.10 11.42 2.60
CA ARG A 228 15.48 11.86 2.35
C ARG A 228 16.20 12.28 3.63
N VAL A 229 15.54 13.03 4.51
CA VAL A 229 16.09 13.44 5.82
C VAL A 229 16.28 12.22 6.72
N GLY A 230 15.28 11.34 6.82
CA GLY A 230 15.36 10.12 7.65
C GLY A 230 16.50 9.19 7.24
N LEU A 231 16.63 8.94 5.93
CA LEU A 231 17.71 8.13 5.36
C LEU A 231 19.09 8.77 5.56
N ALA A 232 19.21 10.08 5.35
CA ALA A 232 20.47 10.78 5.63
C ALA A 232 20.87 10.67 7.11
N ARG A 233 19.92 10.83 8.04
CA ARG A 233 20.18 10.65 9.48
C ARG A 233 20.64 9.23 9.80
N LEU A 234 20.02 8.23 9.20
CA LEU A 234 20.42 6.84 9.37
C LEU A 234 21.81 6.58 8.79
N TRP A 235 22.12 7.11 7.60
CA TRP A 235 23.46 7.01 7.00
C TRP A 235 24.55 7.56 7.93
N TYR A 236 24.32 8.73 8.53
CA TYR A 236 25.25 9.30 9.51
C TYR A 236 25.40 8.46 10.78
N ALA A 237 24.35 7.74 11.16
CA ALA A 237 24.39 6.84 12.31
C ALA A 237 25.10 5.52 12.00
N ASP A 238 24.78 4.91 10.85
CA ASP A 238 25.33 3.66 10.34
C ASP A 238 25.01 3.50 8.84
N GLU A 239 26.03 3.65 7.99
CA GLU A 239 25.92 3.52 6.53
C GLU A 239 25.48 2.13 6.09
N ALA A 240 25.96 1.07 6.75
CA ALA A 240 25.63 -0.30 6.39
C ALA A 240 24.15 -0.60 6.65
N VAL A 241 23.64 -0.15 7.80
CA VAL A 241 22.20 -0.26 8.12
C VAL A 241 21.35 0.56 7.15
N CYS A 242 21.79 1.77 6.78
CA CYS A 242 21.08 2.58 5.78
C CYS A 242 20.99 1.86 4.43
N ARG A 243 22.08 1.26 3.95
CA ARG A 243 22.08 0.49 2.70
C ARG A 243 21.17 -0.74 2.74
N ARG A 244 21.15 -1.46 3.86
CA ARG A 244 20.26 -2.60 4.09
C ARG A 244 18.79 -2.19 4.09
N LEU A 245 18.48 -1.07 4.74
CA LEU A 245 17.13 -0.50 4.71
C LEU A 245 16.73 -0.13 3.28
N LEU A 246 17.60 0.56 2.53
CA LEU A 246 17.35 0.90 1.13
C LEU A 246 17.12 -0.34 0.26
N ALA A 247 17.96 -1.37 0.39
CA ALA A 247 17.79 -2.63 -0.34
C ALA A 247 16.45 -3.31 -0.01
N THR A 248 15.95 -3.14 1.22
CA THR A 248 14.64 -3.66 1.65
C THR A 248 13.49 -2.85 1.06
N LEU A 249 13.59 -1.53 1.06
CA LEU A 249 12.56 -0.63 0.49
C LEU A 249 12.53 -0.69 -1.05
N GLY A 250 13.67 -0.96 -1.69
CA GLY A 250 13.80 -1.06 -3.15
C GLY A 250 13.80 -2.48 -3.70
N ARG A 251 13.43 -3.48 -2.89
CA ARG A 251 13.60 -4.89 -3.23
C ARG A 251 12.75 -5.31 -4.42
N THR A 252 13.34 -6.05 -5.35
CA THR A 252 12.65 -6.72 -6.44
C THR A 252 13.01 -8.20 -6.48
N VAL A 253 12.15 -8.99 -7.12
CA VAL A 253 12.34 -10.43 -7.31
C VAL A 253 12.07 -10.77 -8.77
N GLU A 254 12.92 -11.60 -9.36
CA GLU A 254 12.73 -12.11 -10.72
C GLU A 254 11.63 -13.18 -10.74
N ILE A 255 10.45 -12.83 -11.25
CA ILE A 255 9.30 -13.75 -11.29
C ILE A 255 9.30 -14.63 -12.53
N THR A 256 9.90 -14.17 -13.62
CA THR A 256 10.20 -14.91 -14.85
C THR A 256 11.49 -14.36 -15.44
N PRO A 257 12.22 -15.10 -16.28
CA PRO A 257 13.47 -14.63 -16.86
C PRO A 257 13.35 -13.23 -17.47
N GLY A 258 14.05 -12.25 -16.89
CA GLY A 258 14.05 -10.86 -17.33
C GLY A 258 12.86 -10.00 -16.87
N THR A 259 11.94 -10.52 -16.05
CA THR A 259 10.82 -9.77 -15.48
C THR A 259 10.95 -9.71 -13.96
N HIS A 260 11.15 -8.50 -13.45
CA HIS A 260 11.25 -8.25 -12.02
C HIS A 260 9.97 -7.63 -11.48
N ALA A 261 9.45 -8.23 -10.41
CA ALA A 261 8.33 -7.70 -9.65
C ALA A 261 8.81 -6.99 -8.38
N PRO A 262 8.10 -5.94 -7.93
CA PRO A 262 8.26 -5.38 -6.59
C PRO A 262 8.16 -6.44 -5.51
N ALA A 263 9.04 -6.38 -4.51
CA ALA A 263 9.09 -7.31 -3.36
C ALA A 263 9.32 -6.57 -2.02
N TRP A 264 8.96 -5.29 -1.96
CA TRP A 264 9.17 -4.42 -0.80
C TRP A 264 7.95 -4.38 0.15
N PRO A 265 8.13 -3.85 1.37
CA PRO A 265 7.04 -3.67 2.33
C PRO A 265 5.96 -2.72 1.82
N THR A 266 4.68 -3.10 1.99
CA THR A 266 3.52 -2.31 1.53
C THR A 266 2.59 -1.87 2.65
N ASP A 267 2.81 -2.31 3.89
CA ASP A 267 2.02 -1.89 5.06
C ASP A 267 2.29 -0.40 5.37
N PRO A 268 1.31 0.50 5.15
CA PRO A 268 1.51 1.92 5.39
C PRO A 268 1.81 2.23 6.84
N SER A 269 1.23 1.49 7.79
CA SER A 269 1.41 1.76 9.22
C SER A 269 2.83 1.43 9.69
N ALA A 270 3.41 0.35 9.18
CA ALA A 270 4.80 -0.03 9.45
C ALA A 270 5.80 0.95 8.82
N LEU A 271 5.52 1.44 7.61
CA LEU A 271 6.34 2.45 6.92
C LEU A 271 6.29 3.81 7.61
N ASP A 272 5.09 4.27 8.00
CA ASP A 272 4.92 5.52 8.74
C ASP A 272 5.61 5.47 10.10
N SER A 273 5.49 4.35 10.82
CA SER A 273 6.17 4.15 12.11
C SER A 273 7.69 4.19 11.96
N LEU A 274 8.23 3.51 10.95
CA LEU A 274 9.65 3.58 10.61
C LEU A 274 10.08 5.02 10.33
N LEU A 275 9.34 5.75 9.49
CA LEU A 275 9.67 7.13 9.14
C LEU A 275 9.63 8.06 10.37
N ILE A 276 8.65 7.88 11.26
CA ILE A 276 8.58 8.62 12.53
C ILE A 276 9.83 8.36 13.39
N ASP A 277 10.26 7.10 13.52
CA ASP A 277 11.48 6.73 14.25
C ASP A 277 12.73 7.33 13.60
N LEU A 278 12.83 7.28 12.26
CA LEU A 278 13.93 7.90 11.50
C LEU A 278 13.99 9.42 11.67
N LEU A 279 12.85 10.06 11.93
CA LEU A 279 12.71 11.50 12.11
C LEU A 279 12.66 11.94 13.57
N ASP A 280 12.64 11.02 14.55
CA ASP A 280 12.62 11.38 15.96
C ASP A 280 13.96 12.02 16.38
N PRO A 281 13.98 13.31 16.79
CA PRO A 281 15.22 13.96 17.23
C PRO A 281 15.83 13.33 18.48
N ARG A 282 15.08 12.50 19.24
CA ARG A 282 15.58 11.80 20.42
C ARG A 282 16.35 10.52 20.08
N LEU A 283 16.11 9.93 18.91
CA LEU A 283 16.84 8.74 18.43
C LEU A 283 18.06 9.17 17.60
N LYS A 284 19.27 8.90 18.09
CA LYS A 284 20.53 9.28 17.44
C LYS A 284 21.56 8.16 17.46
N GLY A 285 22.50 8.20 16.51
CA GLY A 285 23.64 7.28 16.43
C GLY A 285 23.21 5.82 16.51
N ARG A 286 23.88 5.03 17.36
CA ARG A 286 23.61 3.60 17.52
C ARG A 286 22.15 3.27 17.82
N ALA A 287 21.44 4.07 18.61
CA ALA A 287 20.04 3.79 18.95
C ALA A 287 19.12 3.84 17.71
N LEU A 288 19.38 4.79 16.80
CA LEU A 288 18.68 4.90 15.52
C LEU A 288 19.00 3.69 14.62
N ALA A 289 20.27 3.32 14.52
CA ALA A 289 20.71 2.17 13.72
C ALA A 289 20.13 0.84 14.22
N VAL A 290 20.03 0.64 15.54
CA VAL A 290 19.40 -0.54 16.15
C VAL A 290 17.92 -0.61 15.81
N ARG A 291 17.19 0.51 15.88
CA ARG A 291 15.75 0.56 15.52
C ARG A 291 15.52 0.21 14.05
N ALA A 292 16.29 0.82 13.15
CA ALA A 292 16.21 0.52 11.72
C ALA A 292 16.59 -0.93 11.41
N SER A 293 17.63 -1.47 12.04
CA SER A 293 18.04 -2.87 11.87
C SER A 293 16.94 -3.84 12.32
N ALA A 294 16.33 -3.59 13.49
CA ALA A 294 15.23 -4.42 14.00
C ALA A 294 14.02 -4.41 13.05
N TRP A 295 13.73 -3.27 12.41
CA TRP A 295 12.67 -3.19 11.42
C TRP A 295 13.00 -4.03 10.17
N VAL A 296 14.23 -3.94 9.65
CA VAL A 296 14.68 -4.75 8.50
C VAL A 296 14.63 -6.25 8.82
N GLU A 297 15.08 -6.64 10.01
CA GLU A 297 15.09 -8.04 10.48
C GLU A 297 13.66 -8.60 10.67
N ALA A 298 12.68 -7.75 10.96
CA ALA A 298 11.28 -8.15 11.09
C ALA A 298 10.59 -8.40 9.74
N MET A 299 11.20 -7.98 8.62
CA MET A 299 10.61 -8.20 7.30
C MET A 299 10.65 -9.67 6.89
N PRO A 300 9.69 -10.15 6.07
CA PRO A 300 9.76 -11.48 5.48
C PRO A 300 11.08 -11.71 4.75
N GLN A 301 11.72 -12.85 5.05
CA GLN A 301 13.00 -13.27 4.45
C GLN A 301 12.79 -14.22 3.25
N THR A 302 11.61 -14.82 3.14
CA THR A 302 11.25 -15.70 2.04
C THR A 302 9.76 -15.57 1.72
N ALA A 303 9.43 -15.54 0.43
CA ALA A 303 8.07 -15.79 -0.06
C ALA A 303 8.00 -17.17 -0.72
N VAL A 304 6.86 -17.84 -0.63
CA VAL A 304 6.65 -19.19 -1.17
C VAL A 304 5.24 -19.28 -1.71
N TRP A 305 5.07 -19.83 -2.91
CA TRP A 305 3.78 -20.03 -3.54
C TRP A 305 3.78 -21.27 -4.45
N VAL A 306 2.59 -21.75 -4.78
CA VAL A 306 2.40 -22.74 -5.85
C VAL A 306 2.26 -21.94 -7.15
N GLU A 307 3.19 -22.14 -8.09
CA GLU A 307 3.11 -21.54 -9.41
C GLU A 307 2.13 -22.30 -10.30
N ASP A 308 2.18 -23.62 -10.20
CA ASP A 308 1.37 -24.53 -10.99
C ASP A 308 1.16 -25.81 -10.17
N ASP A 309 -0.07 -26.30 -10.11
CA ASP A 309 -0.44 -27.49 -9.35
C ASP A 309 -0.59 -28.75 -10.20
N ALA A 310 -0.64 -28.65 -11.55
CA ALA A 310 -0.75 -29.83 -12.41
C ALA A 310 -0.57 -29.65 -13.94
N ALA A 311 0.02 -28.57 -14.47
CA ALA A 311 0.10 -28.40 -15.93
C ALA A 311 1.06 -29.39 -16.62
N GLU A 312 1.98 -30.00 -15.86
CA GLU A 312 2.91 -31.02 -16.35
C GLU A 312 2.72 -32.38 -15.69
N LEU A 313 2.93 -33.43 -16.48
CA LEU A 313 2.91 -34.82 -16.03
C LEU A 313 4.34 -35.35 -15.94
N LEU A 314 4.63 -36.10 -14.88
CA LEU A 314 5.86 -36.84 -14.71
C LEU A 314 5.81 -38.10 -15.57
N GLY A 315 6.73 -38.18 -16.54
CA GLY A 315 6.80 -39.29 -17.49
C GLY A 315 5.61 -39.35 -18.44
N ASP A 316 5.27 -40.56 -18.90
CA ASP A 316 4.45 -40.72 -20.11
C ASP A 316 2.94 -40.52 -19.96
N ALA A 317 2.36 -40.32 -18.74
CA ALA A 317 0.97 -39.80 -18.57
C ALA A 317 0.34 -39.84 -17.15
N SER A 318 0.97 -40.37 -16.08
CA SER A 318 0.16 -40.80 -14.92
C SER A 318 0.24 -39.96 -13.63
N GLU A 319 1.27 -39.14 -13.42
CA GLU A 319 1.44 -38.41 -12.17
C GLU A 319 1.64 -36.90 -12.42
N PRO A 320 0.76 -36.01 -11.91
CA PRO A 320 0.96 -34.57 -12.06
C PRO A 320 2.11 -34.06 -11.20
N LEU A 321 2.83 -33.08 -11.75
CA LEU A 321 3.83 -32.30 -11.05
C LEU A 321 3.22 -31.03 -10.47
N VAL A 322 3.55 -30.76 -9.21
CA VAL A 322 3.31 -29.48 -8.56
C VAL A 322 4.60 -28.69 -8.63
N ARG A 323 4.55 -27.48 -9.20
CA ARG A 323 5.64 -26.51 -9.19
C ARG A 323 5.46 -25.53 -8.05
N ILE A 324 6.40 -25.60 -7.11
CA ILE A 324 6.46 -24.72 -5.96
C ILE A 324 7.63 -23.78 -6.16
N ARG A 325 7.39 -22.48 -5.96
CA ARG A 325 8.45 -21.47 -6.02
C ARG A 325 8.73 -20.87 -4.66
N ALA A 326 9.99 -20.55 -4.44
CA ALA A 326 10.47 -19.79 -3.30
C ALA A 326 11.30 -18.60 -3.79
N ALA A 327 11.06 -17.42 -3.24
CA ALA A 327 11.81 -16.20 -3.51
C ALA A 327 12.65 -15.79 -2.30
N GLY A 328 13.93 -15.51 -2.53
CA GLY A 328 14.88 -15.05 -1.51
C GLY A 328 14.68 -13.57 -1.25
N LEU A 329 13.99 -13.23 -0.16
CA LEU A 329 13.80 -11.85 0.25
C LEU A 329 14.90 -11.39 1.22
N GLY A 330 15.65 -12.30 1.83
CA GLY A 330 16.74 -11.97 2.74
C GLY A 330 17.99 -11.43 2.06
N GLU A 331 18.97 -11.02 2.87
CA GLU A 331 20.27 -10.52 2.40
C GLU A 331 21.31 -11.63 2.23
N SER A 332 21.04 -12.83 2.75
CA SER A 332 21.97 -13.96 2.73
C SER A 332 21.38 -15.13 1.94
N PRO A 333 22.21 -15.90 1.21
CA PRO A 333 21.76 -17.13 0.57
C PRO A 333 21.23 -18.14 1.58
N GLU A 334 20.14 -18.81 1.22
CA GLU A 334 19.51 -19.85 2.05
C GLU A 334 19.44 -21.18 1.29
N LEU A 335 19.29 -22.29 2.02
CA LEU A 335 19.00 -23.58 1.42
C LEU A 335 17.48 -23.80 1.42
N VAL A 336 16.92 -24.10 0.25
CA VAL A 336 15.49 -24.41 0.06
C VAL A 336 15.27 -25.88 -0.26
N TRP A 337 14.28 -26.51 0.36
CA TRP A 337 13.78 -27.83 0.00
C TRP A 337 12.31 -28.01 0.36
N VAL A 338 11.66 -28.97 -0.29
CA VAL A 338 10.25 -29.30 -0.07
C VAL A 338 10.15 -30.58 0.74
N SER A 339 9.20 -30.65 1.66
CA SER A 339 8.83 -31.84 2.42
C SER A 339 7.35 -32.16 2.21
N GLY A 340 7.05 -33.44 2.06
CA GLY A 340 5.71 -33.95 1.73
C GLY A 340 5.05 -34.71 2.87
N ALA A 341 4.29 -35.75 2.54
CA ALA A 341 3.71 -36.69 3.49
C ALA A 341 4.81 -37.35 4.35
N GLY A 342 4.60 -37.40 5.67
CA GLY A 342 5.57 -37.95 6.62
C GLY A 342 6.80 -37.07 6.86
N ASP A 343 6.78 -35.80 6.44
CA ASP A 343 7.89 -34.84 6.56
C ASP A 343 9.20 -35.29 5.88
N TYR A 344 9.10 -36.24 4.95
CA TYR A 344 10.23 -36.65 4.13
C TYR A 344 10.53 -35.59 3.06
N ARG A 345 11.82 -35.32 2.87
CA ARG A 345 12.31 -34.42 1.82
C ARG A 345 11.95 -34.97 0.45
N VAL A 346 11.36 -34.13 -0.39
CA VAL A 346 11.03 -34.42 -1.78
C VAL A 346 11.99 -33.62 -2.67
N GLY A 347 12.81 -34.33 -3.45
CA GLY A 347 13.85 -33.72 -4.29
C GLY A 347 15.14 -33.34 -3.55
N GLU A 348 16.05 -32.70 -4.28
CA GLU A 348 17.33 -32.22 -3.75
C GLU A 348 17.21 -30.77 -3.24
N PRO A 349 17.86 -30.42 -2.12
CA PRO A 349 17.96 -29.04 -1.68
C PRO A 349 18.66 -28.15 -2.72
N ARG A 350 18.18 -26.92 -2.86
CA ARG A 350 18.72 -25.93 -3.80
C ARG A 350 19.14 -24.68 -3.06
N ALA A 351 20.14 -23.96 -3.57
CA ALA A 351 20.51 -22.65 -3.04
C ALA A 351 19.50 -21.60 -3.52
N LEU A 352 19.03 -20.76 -2.60
CA LEU A 352 18.15 -19.62 -2.84
C LEU A 352 18.97 -18.35 -2.59
N GLU A 353 19.38 -17.70 -3.68
CA GLU A 353 20.13 -16.45 -3.62
C GLU A 353 19.23 -15.25 -3.26
N PRO A 354 19.78 -14.20 -2.61
CA PRO A 354 19.08 -12.94 -2.40
C PRO A 354 18.52 -12.35 -3.70
N GLY A 355 17.21 -12.02 -3.73
CA GLY A 355 16.49 -11.52 -4.91
C GLY A 355 16.18 -12.58 -5.98
N GLY A 356 16.71 -13.79 -5.83
CA GLY A 356 16.51 -14.91 -6.74
C GLY A 356 15.23 -15.69 -6.46
N VAL A 357 14.86 -16.54 -7.42
CA VAL A 357 13.76 -17.48 -7.30
C VAL A 357 14.25 -18.88 -7.60
N VAL A 358 13.81 -19.83 -6.78
CA VAL A 358 14.01 -21.25 -7.02
C VAL A 358 12.67 -21.91 -7.25
N GLU A 359 12.59 -22.66 -8.33
CA GLU A 359 11.49 -23.58 -8.60
C GLU A 359 11.85 -24.99 -8.12
N VAL A 360 10.88 -25.67 -7.52
CA VAL A 360 10.97 -27.09 -7.15
C VAL A 360 9.72 -27.79 -7.68
N ALA A 361 9.92 -28.70 -8.63
CA ALA A 361 8.87 -29.60 -9.10
C ALA A 361 8.82 -30.83 -8.20
N VAL A 362 7.64 -31.13 -7.66
CA VAL A 362 7.40 -32.30 -6.80
C VAL A 362 6.20 -33.09 -7.31
N PRO A 363 6.21 -34.43 -7.21
CA PRO A 363 5.04 -35.22 -7.56
C PRO A 363 3.88 -34.91 -6.61
N ALA A 364 2.66 -34.71 -7.12
CA ALA A 364 1.51 -34.34 -6.29
C ALA A 364 1.19 -35.40 -5.22
N ALA A 365 1.43 -36.69 -5.52
CA ALA A 365 1.22 -37.78 -4.59
C ALA A 365 2.15 -37.73 -3.37
N ALA A 366 3.29 -37.03 -3.49
CA ALA A 366 4.20 -36.81 -2.37
C ALA A 366 3.61 -35.84 -1.32
N GLY A 367 2.58 -35.07 -1.63
CA GLY A 367 1.96 -34.12 -0.70
C GLY A 367 1.06 -34.79 0.35
N ARG A 368 1.03 -34.20 1.56
CA ARG A 368 0.08 -34.60 2.60
C ARG A 368 -1.35 -34.25 2.17
N SER A 369 -2.32 -35.11 2.45
CA SER A 369 -3.73 -34.76 2.19
C SER A 369 -4.16 -33.59 3.08
N VAL A 370 -4.75 -32.56 2.47
CA VAL A 370 -5.37 -31.41 3.15
C VAL A 370 -6.74 -31.16 2.51
N THR A 371 -7.60 -30.38 3.18
CA THR A 371 -8.90 -30.01 2.62
C THR A 371 -8.74 -29.35 1.24
N GLY A 372 -9.29 -29.96 0.20
CA GLY A 372 -9.28 -29.43 -1.16
C GLY A 372 -7.96 -29.58 -1.92
N GLY A 373 -6.99 -30.36 -1.43
CA GLY A 373 -5.68 -30.43 -2.09
C GLY A 373 -4.61 -31.31 -1.45
N ARG A 374 -3.38 -31.03 -1.88
CA ARG A 374 -2.13 -31.61 -1.39
C ARG A 374 -1.27 -30.54 -0.75
N GLY A 375 -0.98 -30.72 0.53
CA GLY A 375 -0.13 -29.83 1.31
C GLY A 375 1.34 -30.20 1.19
N PHE A 376 2.19 -29.18 1.14
CA PHE A 376 3.63 -29.28 1.16
C PHE A 376 4.20 -28.30 2.17
N THR A 377 5.34 -28.67 2.76
CA THR A 377 6.11 -27.77 3.63
C THR A 377 7.39 -27.39 2.89
N VAL A 378 7.53 -26.12 2.54
CA VAL A 378 8.77 -25.57 1.99
C VAL A 378 9.61 -25.05 3.14
N ARG A 379 10.84 -25.54 3.24
CA ARG A 379 11.81 -25.10 4.24
C ARG A 379 12.85 -24.24 3.56
N CYS A 380 13.09 -23.06 4.13
CA CYS A 380 14.09 -22.09 3.70
C CYS A 380 14.94 -21.73 4.91
N GLY A 381 16.16 -22.28 4.96
CA GLY A 381 17.02 -22.20 6.15
C GLY A 381 16.31 -22.73 7.41
N VAL A 382 16.06 -21.84 8.38
CA VAL A 382 15.35 -22.16 9.63
C VAL A 382 13.83 -21.97 9.55
N GLN A 383 13.34 -21.35 8.48
CA GLN A 383 11.93 -21.07 8.28
C GLN A 383 11.22 -22.25 7.59
N ALA A 384 9.94 -22.42 7.89
CA ALA A 384 9.07 -23.37 7.21
C ALA A 384 7.77 -22.68 6.83
N LYS A 385 7.35 -22.84 5.57
CA LYS A 385 6.11 -22.30 5.01
C LYS A 385 5.27 -23.46 4.48
N SER A 386 3.98 -23.47 4.82
CA SER A 386 3.05 -24.45 4.27
C SER A 386 2.39 -23.87 3.03
N VAL A 387 2.36 -24.65 1.95
CA VAL A 387 1.60 -24.36 0.73
C VAL A 387 0.67 -25.52 0.41
N ALA A 388 -0.41 -25.25 -0.31
CA ALA A 388 -1.34 -26.26 -0.76
C ALA A 388 -1.52 -26.15 -2.28
N ALA A 389 -1.31 -27.26 -2.97
CA ALA A 389 -1.65 -27.44 -4.38
C ALA A 389 -3.06 -28.01 -4.48
N ARG A 390 -3.85 -27.59 -5.47
CA ARG A 390 -5.21 -28.13 -5.63
C ARG A 390 -5.16 -29.56 -6.15
N GLU A 391 -6.26 -30.28 -5.95
CA GLU A 391 -6.42 -31.58 -6.61
C GLU A 391 -6.67 -31.41 -8.10
N LEU A 392 -6.19 -32.38 -8.89
CA LEU A 392 -6.53 -32.50 -10.30
C LEU A 392 -8.05 -32.63 -10.47
N TYR A 393 -8.61 -31.73 -11.27
CA TYR A 393 -10.02 -31.78 -11.64
C TYR A 393 -10.28 -32.85 -12.71
N ALA A 394 -10.98 -33.92 -12.34
CA ALA A 394 -11.49 -34.88 -13.31
C ALA A 394 -12.74 -34.31 -14.02
N ILE A 395 -12.56 -33.74 -15.21
CA ILE A 395 -13.67 -33.22 -16.01
C ILE A 395 -14.35 -34.39 -16.75
N ARG A 396 -15.66 -34.55 -16.56
CA ARG A 396 -16.48 -35.53 -17.29
C ARG A 396 -17.64 -34.80 -17.97
N PRO A 397 -18.17 -35.29 -19.11
CA PRO A 397 -19.37 -34.73 -19.70
C PRO A 397 -20.53 -34.65 -18.70
N PRO A 398 -21.35 -33.56 -18.70
CA PRO A 398 -21.29 -32.44 -19.64
C PRO A 398 -20.20 -31.40 -19.32
N GLY A 399 -19.55 -31.46 -18.17
CA GLY A 399 -18.55 -30.50 -17.75
C GLY A 399 -18.27 -30.53 -16.25
N LEU A 400 -17.55 -29.52 -15.78
CA LEU A 400 -17.23 -29.31 -14.37
C LEU A 400 -17.51 -27.85 -14.00
N ARG A 401 -18.20 -27.64 -12.88
CA ARG A 401 -18.26 -26.31 -12.26
C ARG A 401 -17.06 -26.16 -11.32
N CYS A 402 -16.21 -25.19 -11.62
CA CYS A 402 -15.02 -24.87 -10.83
C CYS A 402 -15.28 -23.59 -10.03
N GLY A 403 -14.98 -23.61 -8.74
CA GLY A 403 -15.12 -22.44 -7.89
C GLY A 403 -15.03 -22.83 -6.41
N PRO A 404 -14.81 -21.87 -5.51
CA PRO A 404 -14.61 -20.44 -5.76
C PRO A 404 -13.26 -20.11 -6.44
N LEU A 405 -13.23 -19.01 -7.20
CA LEU A 405 -11.98 -18.41 -7.66
C LEU A 405 -11.29 -17.76 -6.45
N TYR A 406 -9.96 -17.89 -6.38
CA TYR A 406 -9.20 -17.18 -5.36
C TYR A 406 -9.03 -15.72 -5.74
N LEU A 407 -8.92 -14.86 -4.73
CA LEU A 407 -8.43 -13.52 -4.91
C LEU A 407 -7.02 -13.56 -5.52
N ASP A 408 -6.74 -12.61 -6.42
CA ASP A 408 -5.40 -12.44 -6.97
C ASP A 408 -4.39 -12.16 -5.85
N TRP A 409 -3.16 -12.60 -6.08
CA TRP A 409 -2.06 -12.31 -5.16
C TRP A 409 -1.82 -10.80 -5.10
N THR A 410 -1.96 -10.23 -3.91
CA THR A 410 -1.37 -8.94 -3.59
C THR A 410 0.07 -9.14 -3.14
N LEU A 411 0.92 -8.14 -3.29
CA LEU A 411 2.30 -8.17 -2.83
C LEU A 411 2.38 -8.50 -1.32
N ALA A 412 1.47 -7.93 -0.51
CA ALA A 412 1.40 -8.22 0.93
C ALA A 412 1.09 -9.71 1.20
N ALA A 413 0.07 -10.25 0.51
CA ALA A 413 -0.33 -11.66 0.61
C ALA A 413 0.81 -12.60 0.15
N TRP A 414 1.45 -12.27 -0.97
CA TRP A 414 2.56 -13.04 -1.54
C TRP A 414 3.77 -13.06 -0.61
N ALA A 415 4.19 -11.91 -0.09
CA ALA A 415 5.29 -11.81 0.86
C ALA A 415 5.02 -12.59 2.16
N ALA A 416 3.75 -12.73 2.54
CA ALA A 416 3.32 -13.54 3.68
C ALA A 416 3.27 -15.07 3.38
N SER A 417 3.40 -15.49 2.11
CA SER A 417 3.10 -16.85 1.64
C SER A 417 1.67 -17.29 1.92
N GLN A 418 0.72 -16.35 1.91
CA GLN A 418 -0.67 -16.60 2.21
C GLN A 418 -1.52 -15.88 1.17
N PRO A 419 -2.24 -16.58 0.28
CA PRO A 419 -3.18 -15.90 -0.61
C PRO A 419 -4.21 -15.12 0.23
N GLY A 420 -4.73 -14.03 -0.31
CA GLY A 420 -5.70 -13.18 0.40
C GLY A 420 -6.84 -14.01 0.99
N ALA A 421 -7.19 -13.75 2.26
CA ALA A 421 -8.28 -14.45 2.91
C ALA A 421 -9.62 -14.05 2.27
N GLY A 422 -10.31 -15.03 1.70
CA GLY A 422 -11.58 -14.84 1.04
C GLY A 422 -11.65 -15.69 -0.21
N ASP A 423 -12.36 -16.81 -0.12
CA ASP A 423 -13.00 -17.33 -1.31
C ASP A 423 -13.92 -16.22 -1.82
N LEU A 424 -13.81 -15.87 -3.10
CA LEU A 424 -14.86 -15.09 -3.73
C LEU A 424 -16.10 -16.00 -3.81
N THR A 425 -16.88 -16.04 -2.73
CA THR A 425 -18.04 -16.90 -2.60
C THR A 425 -19.25 -16.20 -3.21
N GLY A 426 -19.70 -16.69 -4.37
CA GLY A 426 -20.89 -16.21 -5.05
C GLY A 426 -20.98 -16.81 -6.47
N PRO A 427 -22.18 -17.02 -7.04
CA PRO A 427 -22.32 -17.47 -8.42
C PRO A 427 -21.61 -16.55 -9.43
N GLU A 428 -21.44 -15.27 -9.10
CA GLU A 428 -20.72 -14.25 -9.85
C GLU A 428 -19.18 -14.41 -9.85
N TYR A 429 -18.65 -15.37 -9.11
CA TYR A 429 -17.22 -15.71 -9.02
C TYR A 429 -16.97 -17.20 -9.24
N SER A 430 -17.68 -17.77 -10.21
CA SER A 430 -17.57 -19.18 -10.59
C SER A 430 -17.11 -19.34 -12.03
N ALA A 431 -16.30 -20.36 -12.28
CA ALA A 431 -15.96 -20.80 -13.62
C ALA A 431 -16.76 -22.07 -13.95
N VAL A 432 -17.30 -22.16 -15.16
CA VAL A 432 -17.92 -23.36 -15.68
C VAL A 432 -17.07 -23.85 -16.84
N VAL A 433 -16.64 -25.12 -16.76
CA VAL A 433 -15.94 -25.78 -17.85
C VAL A 433 -16.91 -26.74 -18.52
N LEU A 434 -17.26 -26.49 -19.77
CA LEU A 434 -18.01 -27.40 -20.62
C LEU A 434 -17.03 -28.25 -21.43
N LEU A 435 -17.16 -29.58 -21.33
CA LEU A 435 -16.35 -30.50 -22.13
C LEU A 435 -17.20 -31.04 -23.28
N TYR A 436 -16.79 -30.73 -24.51
CA TYR A 436 -17.50 -31.09 -25.73
C TYR A 436 -16.63 -31.99 -26.61
N LYS A 437 -17.22 -32.98 -27.26
CA LYS A 437 -16.52 -33.83 -28.22
C LYS A 437 -16.43 -33.09 -29.55
N ASP A 438 -15.23 -32.61 -29.89
CA ASP A 438 -15.00 -31.93 -31.16
C ASP A 438 -15.06 -32.93 -32.33
N THR A 439 -16.18 -32.91 -33.04
CA THR A 439 -16.41 -33.74 -34.22
C THR A 439 -15.79 -33.17 -35.50
N SER A 440 -15.20 -31.96 -35.45
CA SER A 440 -14.57 -31.33 -36.62
C SER A 440 -13.21 -31.95 -36.98
N GLY A 441 -12.62 -32.72 -36.05
CA GLY A 441 -11.31 -33.35 -36.24
C GLY A 441 -10.12 -32.40 -36.13
N ALA A 442 -10.33 -31.15 -35.68
CA ALA A 442 -9.27 -30.15 -35.56
C ALA A 442 -8.38 -30.37 -34.32
N GLY A 443 -8.90 -31.00 -33.26
CA GLY A 443 -8.15 -31.31 -32.04
C GLY A 443 -7.52 -32.72 -32.02
N THR A 444 -6.32 -32.84 -31.43
CA THR A 444 -5.58 -34.13 -31.29
C THR A 444 -6.28 -35.16 -30.40
N SER A 445 -7.16 -34.73 -29.50
CA SER A 445 -7.91 -35.61 -28.57
C SER A 445 -9.37 -35.87 -29.00
N GLY A 446 -9.89 -35.15 -30.00
CA GLY A 446 -11.32 -35.12 -30.32
C GLY A 446 -12.20 -34.50 -29.23
N TRP A 447 -11.62 -33.80 -28.25
CA TRP A 447 -12.31 -33.10 -27.18
C TRP A 447 -11.88 -31.62 -27.12
N ALA A 448 -12.84 -30.74 -26.87
CA ALA A 448 -12.64 -29.32 -26.62
C ALA A 448 -13.20 -28.95 -25.23
N ALA A 449 -12.48 -28.09 -24.51
CA ALA A 449 -12.96 -27.51 -23.25
C ALA A 449 -13.29 -26.03 -23.48
N PHE A 450 -14.51 -25.64 -23.12
CA PHE A 450 -14.93 -24.24 -23.09
C PHE A 450 -14.96 -23.81 -21.63
N ILE A 451 -14.27 -22.72 -21.30
CA ILE A 451 -14.24 -22.17 -19.95
C ILE A 451 -14.99 -20.85 -19.99
N GLU A 452 -16.09 -20.78 -19.25
CA GLU A 452 -16.82 -19.54 -18.99
C GLU A 452 -16.50 -19.10 -17.56
N CYS A 453 -15.95 -17.90 -17.40
CA CYS A 453 -15.69 -17.31 -16.10
C CYS A 453 -16.75 -16.24 -15.82
N ALA A 454 -17.55 -16.42 -14.78
CA ALA A 454 -18.33 -15.33 -14.21
C ALA A 454 -17.37 -14.41 -13.45
N ALA A 455 -17.37 -13.14 -13.84
CA ALA A 455 -16.85 -12.04 -13.05
C ALA A 455 -18.04 -11.14 -12.69
N PRO A 456 -18.03 -10.44 -11.54
CA PRO A 456 -19.07 -9.47 -11.22
C PRO A 456 -19.18 -8.45 -12.35
N ALA A 457 -20.39 -7.99 -12.66
CA ALA A 457 -20.54 -6.87 -13.58
C ALA A 457 -19.93 -5.61 -12.93
N PRO A 458 -19.25 -4.71 -13.67
CA PRO A 458 -18.83 -3.44 -13.12
C PRO A 458 -20.05 -2.76 -12.53
N ALA A 459 -19.96 -2.30 -11.27
CA ALA A 459 -21.10 -1.71 -10.60
C ALA A 459 -21.69 -0.63 -11.52
N PRO A 460 -23.02 -0.61 -11.75
CA PRO A 460 -23.62 0.36 -12.64
C PRO A 460 -23.22 1.75 -12.15
N SER A 461 -22.72 2.58 -13.07
CA SER A 461 -22.44 3.99 -12.76
C SER A 461 -23.65 4.57 -12.05
N PRO A 462 -23.48 5.26 -10.90
CA PRO A 462 -24.59 5.91 -10.25
C PRO A 462 -25.26 6.79 -11.29
N ALA A 463 -26.57 6.59 -11.49
CA ALA A 463 -27.35 7.40 -12.42
C ALA A 463 -27.07 8.87 -12.08
N PRO A 464 -26.83 9.74 -13.08
CA PRO A 464 -26.66 11.15 -12.83
C PRO A 464 -27.84 11.60 -11.98
N ALA A 465 -27.55 12.22 -10.83
CA ALA A 465 -28.58 12.73 -9.94
C ALA A 465 -29.54 13.55 -10.79
N ALA A 466 -30.82 13.16 -10.78
CA ALA A 466 -31.85 13.89 -11.51
C ALA A 466 -31.71 15.36 -11.13
N PRO A 467 -31.70 16.29 -12.09
CA PRO A 467 -31.63 17.71 -11.78
C PRO A 467 -32.73 17.99 -10.78
N SER A 468 -32.35 18.49 -9.61
CA SER A 468 -33.30 18.97 -8.62
C SER A 468 -34.18 19.98 -9.33
N THR A 469 -35.44 19.63 -9.58
CA THR A 469 -36.46 20.59 -9.99
C THR A 469 -36.67 21.53 -8.82
N GLY A 470 -35.81 22.54 -8.74
CA GLY A 470 -36.01 23.72 -7.92
C GLY A 470 -37.24 24.45 -8.44
N ASP A 471 -38.28 24.34 -7.63
CA ASP A 471 -39.43 25.22 -7.45
C ASP A 471 -39.55 26.42 -8.42
N GLY A 472 -40.66 26.42 -9.16
CA GLY A 472 -41.10 27.53 -9.99
C GLY A 472 -42.59 27.80 -9.76
N GLY A 473 -42.93 28.24 -8.54
CA GLY A 473 -44.23 28.83 -8.29
C GLY A 473 -44.41 30.12 -9.10
N VAL A 474 -45.41 30.14 -9.98
CA VAL A 474 -46.07 31.38 -10.45
C VAL A 474 -47.56 31.07 -10.53
N GLY A 475 -48.35 31.81 -9.76
CA GLY A 475 -49.78 31.56 -9.55
C GLY A 475 -50.71 32.02 -10.67
N ARG A 476 -51.99 31.64 -10.52
CA ARG A 476 -53.20 32.41 -10.84
C ARG A 476 -54.43 31.52 -10.60
N GLY A 477 -55.44 32.05 -9.91
CA GLY A 477 -56.77 31.46 -9.74
C GLY A 477 -57.16 31.29 -8.28
#